data_AF-A0A0V8RQH8-F1
#
_entry.id   AF-A0A0V8RQH8-F1
#
_cell.length_a   1.000
_cell.length_b   1.000
_cell.length_c   1.000
_cell.angle_alpha   90.00
_cell.angle_beta   90.00
_cell.angle_gamma   90.00
#
_symmetry.space_group_name_H-M   'P 1'
#
loop_
_entity.id
_entity.type
_entity.pdbx_description
1 polymer ?
#
loop_
_entity_poly.entity_id
_entity_poly.type
_entity_poly.pdbx_seq_one_letter_code
_entity_poly.pdbx_strand_id
1 'polypeptide(L)'
;MKFEKALENPVTLTLEAADVFYLRDFLYEESISADVDFDNVETLHNDRARQAAKMTLSREHTKMTKIIDALDATLDATEGRVVGAKKIASMTDPMQAANEVGTSTEEGK
;
A
#
# COMPACT_ATOMS: atom_id res chain seq x y z
N MET A 1 -10.14 5.07 -19.21
CA MET A 1 -8.86 4.35 -19.04
C MET A 1 -7.81 5.41 -18.73
N LYS A 2 -7.34 5.52 -17.49
CA LYS A 2 -6.22 6.42 -17.17
C LYS A 2 -4.94 5.66 -17.55
N PHE A 3 -4.22 6.16 -18.55
CA PHE A 3 -2.89 5.62 -18.87
C PHE A 3 -1.93 6.16 -17.82
N GLU A 4 -1.63 5.35 -16.81
CA GLU A 4 -0.58 5.70 -15.86
C GLU A 4 0.75 5.73 -16.62
N LYS A 5 1.46 6.85 -16.51
CA LYS A 5 2.80 6.98 -17.10
C LYS A 5 3.71 5.95 -16.44
N ALA A 6 4.39 5.13 -17.25
CA ALA A 6 5.37 4.18 -16.75
C ALA A 6 6.45 4.89 -15.92
N LEU A 7 6.87 4.26 -14.82
CA LEU A 7 7.92 4.78 -13.95
C LEU A 7 9.24 4.89 -14.73
N GLU A 8 9.91 6.03 -14.59
CA GLU A 8 11.27 6.23 -15.11
C GLU A 8 12.27 5.76 -14.05
N ASN A 9 13.12 4.78 -14.39
CA ASN A 9 14.14 4.20 -13.50
C ASN A 9 13.58 3.68 -12.15
N PRO A 10 12.68 2.68 -12.18
CA PRO A 10 12.11 2.14 -10.95
C PRO A 10 13.18 1.51 -10.06
N VAL A 11 13.04 1.73 -8.75
CA VAL A 11 13.88 1.11 -7.72
C VAL A 11 13.01 0.17 -6.88
N THR A 12 13.52 -1.03 -6.60
CA THR A 12 12.84 -1.98 -5.70
C THR A 12 13.25 -1.73 -4.26
N LEU A 13 12.26 -1.55 -3.39
CA LEU A 13 12.44 -1.43 -1.95
C LEU A 13 11.66 -2.57 -1.26
N THR A 14 12.34 -3.40 -0.48
CA THR A 14 11.73 -4.50 0.27
C THR A 14 11.65 -4.11 1.73
N LEU A 15 10.43 -4.15 2.29
CA LEU A 15 10.12 -3.79 3.67
C LEU A 15 9.19 -4.85 4.28
N GLU A 16 9.19 -4.95 5.61
CA GLU A 16 8.16 -5.72 6.29
C GLU A 16 6.81 -5.01 6.20
N ALA A 17 5.70 -5.76 6.28
CA ALA A 17 4.37 -5.17 6.19
C ALA A 17 4.14 -4.09 7.27
N ALA A 18 4.65 -4.32 8.49
CA ALA A 18 4.57 -3.35 9.58
C ALA A 18 5.29 -2.03 9.25
N ASP A 19 6.46 -2.11 8.62
CA ASP A 19 7.22 -0.93 8.19
C ASP A 19 6.50 -0.17 7.06
N VAL A 20 5.80 -0.88 6.17
CA VAL A 20 4.97 -0.28 5.12
C VAL A 20 3.79 0.48 5.73
N PHE A 21 3.11 -0.10 6.73
CA PHE A 21 2.06 0.59 7.48
C PHE A 21 2.59 1.84 8.20
N TYR A 22 3.73 1.71 8.90
CA TYR A 22 4.36 2.84 9.57
C TYR A 22 4.72 3.97 8.59
N LEU A 23 5.35 3.64 7.46
CA LEU A 23 5.74 4.62 6.45
C LEU A 23 4.53 5.34 5.84
N ARG A 24 3.46 4.59 5.56
CA ARG A 24 2.21 5.14 5.05
C ARG A 24 1.61 6.15 6.03
N ASP A 25 1.49 5.79 7.30
CA ASP A 25 0.89 6.65 8.31
C ASP A 25 1.74 7.90 8.56
N PHE A 26 3.07 7.75 8.63
CA PHE A 26 4.00 8.88 8.70
C PHE A 26 3.80 9.87 7.53
N LEU A 27 3.72 9.36 6.29
CA LEU A 27 3.54 10.22 5.12
C LEU A 27 2.16 10.90 5.12
N TYR A 28 1.11 10.26 5.65
CA TYR A 28 -0.19 10.91 5.81
C TYR A 28 -0.13 12.08 6.79
N GLU A 29 0.52 11.90 7.94
CA GLU A 29 0.69 12.97 8.93
C GLU A 29 1.49 14.16 8.38
N GLU A 30 2.56 13.89 7.63
CA GLU A 30 3.35 14.92 6.95
C GLU A 30 2.55 15.62 5.84
N SER A 31 1.69 14.89 5.10
CA SER A 31 0.81 15.49 4.09
C SER A 31 -0.18 16.47 4.72
N ILE A 32 -0.77 16.11 5.85
CA ILE A 32 -1.67 17.00 6.62
C ILE A 32 -0.90 18.21 7.13
N SER A 33 0.33 18.02 7.61
CA SER A 33 1.19 19.12 8.07
C SER A 33 1.53 20.08 6.94
N ALA A 34 1.80 19.56 5.74
CA ALA A 34 2.05 20.40 4.55
C ALA A 34 0.82 21.23 4.14
N ASP A 35 -0.40 20.72 4.35
CA ASP A 35 -1.63 21.50 4.14
C ASP A 35 -1.75 22.64 5.16
N VAL A 36 -1.45 22.38 6.43
CA VAL A 36 -1.41 23.42 7.48
C VAL A 36 -0.35 24.49 7.14
N ASP A 37 0.82 24.07 6.67
CA ASP A 37 1.86 25.00 6.23
C ASP A 37 1.43 25.81 5.00
N PHE A 38 0.61 25.23 4.12
CA PHE A 38 0.07 25.95 2.96
C PHE A 38 -0.81 27.13 3.38
N ASP A 39 -1.63 26.94 4.41
CA ASP A 39 -2.44 28.02 5.00
C ASP A 39 -1.56 29.09 5.65
N ASN A 40 -0.49 28.67 6.34
CA ASN A 40 0.46 29.59 6.97
C ASN A 40 1.26 30.43 5.96
N VAL A 41 1.47 29.93 4.74
CA VAL A 41 2.20 30.69 3.71
C VAL A 41 1.51 32.02 3.36
N GLU A 42 0.20 32.14 3.55
CA GLU A 42 -0.51 33.41 3.35
C GLU A 42 -0.03 34.53 4.28
N THR A 43 0.59 34.21 5.41
CA THR A 43 1.11 35.22 6.34
C THR A 43 2.42 35.86 5.87
N LEU A 44 3.04 35.35 4.80
CA LEU A 44 4.28 35.91 4.27
C LEU A 44 4.04 37.28 3.59
N HIS A 45 4.80 38.28 4.01
CA HIS A 45 4.69 39.66 3.51
C HIS A 45 5.18 39.88 2.07
N ASN A 46 5.97 38.95 1.52
CA ASN A 46 6.54 39.08 0.18
C ASN A 46 5.88 38.09 -0.78
N ASP A 47 5.30 38.61 -1.87
CA ASP A 47 4.56 37.77 -2.83
C ASP A 47 5.43 36.74 -3.55
N ARG A 48 6.71 37.05 -3.82
CA ARG A 48 7.65 36.08 -4.41
C ARG A 48 7.97 34.95 -3.42
N ALA A 49 8.18 35.30 -2.14
CA ALA A 49 8.38 34.30 -1.10
C ALA A 49 7.14 33.41 -0.93
N ARG A 50 5.94 34.02 -0.96
CA ARG A 50 4.65 33.29 -0.91
C ARG A 50 4.52 32.32 -2.07
N GLN A 51 4.76 32.78 -3.31
CA GLN A 51 4.67 31.94 -4.50
C GLN A 51 5.67 30.78 -4.45
N ALA A 52 6.91 31.05 -4.08
CA ALA A 52 7.95 30.02 -3.98
C ALA A 52 7.58 28.95 -2.92
N ALA A 53 7.10 29.38 -1.75
CA ALA A 53 6.69 28.47 -0.70
C ALA A 53 5.49 27.59 -1.12
N LYS A 54 4.44 28.19 -1.71
CA LYS A 54 3.30 27.43 -2.25
C LYS A 54 3.72 26.40 -3.28
N MET A 55 4.58 26.77 -4.23
CA MET A 55 5.04 25.84 -5.27
C MET A 55 5.79 24.65 -4.67
N THR A 56 6.66 24.88 -3.68
CA THR A 56 7.36 23.81 -2.98
C THR A 56 6.40 22.91 -2.22
N LEU A 57 5.52 23.48 -1.39
CA LEU A 57 4.56 22.71 -0.60
C LEU A 57 3.61 21.88 -1.49
N SER A 58 3.07 22.47 -2.57
CA SER A 58 2.25 21.73 -3.52
C SER A 58 3.00 20.58 -4.20
N ARG A 59 4.29 20.76 -4.49
CA ARG A 59 5.14 19.70 -5.07
C ARG A 59 5.35 18.56 -4.08
N GLU A 60 5.68 18.88 -2.83
CA GLU A 60 5.89 17.86 -1.80
C GLU A 60 4.59 17.12 -1.47
N HIS A 61 3.47 17.84 -1.30
CA HIS A 61 2.16 17.24 -1.12
C HIS A 61 1.81 16.29 -2.27
N THR A 62 1.97 16.73 -3.53
CA THR A 62 1.74 15.88 -4.71
C THR A 62 2.62 14.62 -4.70
N LYS A 63 3.85 14.74 -4.22
CA LYS A 63 4.79 13.62 -4.17
C LYS A 63 4.41 12.63 -3.06
N MET A 64 4.05 13.13 -1.88
CA MET A 64 3.57 12.30 -0.76
C MET A 64 2.29 11.56 -1.14
N THR A 65 1.29 12.24 -1.71
CA THR A 65 0.05 11.59 -2.19
C THR A 65 0.34 10.43 -3.14
N LYS A 66 1.22 10.63 -4.14
CA LYS A 66 1.59 9.55 -5.07
C LYS A 66 2.26 8.35 -4.40
N ILE A 67 3.10 8.60 -3.39
CA ILE A 67 3.76 7.53 -2.65
C ILE A 67 2.74 6.78 -1.80
N ILE A 68 1.89 7.52 -1.08
CA ILE A 68 0.79 6.97 -0.27
C ILE A 68 -0.12 6.07 -1.12
N ASP A 69 -0.57 6.55 -2.28
CA ASP A 69 -1.42 5.77 -3.20
C ASP A 69 -0.75 4.45 -3.62
N ALA A 70 0.57 4.47 -3.84
CA ALA A 70 1.33 3.26 -4.18
C ALA A 70 1.50 2.30 -2.99
N LEU A 71 1.66 2.83 -1.77
CA LEU A 71 1.72 2.03 -0.54
C LEU A 71 0.36 1.39 -0.26
N ASP A 72 -0.75 2.13 -0.39
CA ASP A 72 -2.12 1.62 -0.27
C ASP A 72 -2.36 0.47 -1.25
N ALA A 73 -2.06 0.66 -2.53
CA ALA A 73 -2.21 -0.38 -3.53
C ALA A 73 -1.36 -1.63 -3.22
N THR A 74 -0.19 -1.45 -2.61
CA THR A 74 0.70 -2.55 -2.20
C THR A 74 0.13 -3.32 -1.01
N LEU A 75 -0.42 -2.61 -0.03
CA LEU A 75 -1.07 -3.19 1.15
C LEU A 75 -2.33 -3.97 0.75
N ASP A 76 -3.19 -3.39 -0.08
CA ASP A 76 -4.40 -4.04 -0.61
C ASP A 76 -4.06 -5.33 -1.36
N ALA A 77 -3.04 -5.29 -2.22
CA ALA A 77 -2.59 -6.46 -2.96
C ALA A 77 -1.96 -7.54 -2.06
N THR A 78 -1.42 -7.15 -0.90
CA THR A 78 -0.83 -8.07 0.07
C THR A 78 -1.91 -8.72 0.93
N GLU A 79 -2.88 -7.95 1.41
CA GLU A 79 -4.03 -8.48 2.14
C GLU A 79 -4.85 -9.44 1.29
N GLY A 80 -5.11 -9.10 0.01
CA GLY A 80 -5.76 -10.00 -0.94
C GLY A 80 -5.00 -11.33 -1.13
N ARG A 81 -3.66 -11.29 -1.13
CA ARG A 81 -2.81 -12.49 -1.17
C ARG A 81 -2.93 -13.34 0.09
N VAL A 82 -2.94 -12.72 1.27
CA VAL A 82 -3.11 -13.42 2.57
C VAL A 82 -4.49 -14.10 2.65
N VAL A 83 -5.55 -13.40 2.26
CA VAL A 83 -6.91 -13.95 2.23
C VAL A 83 -7.02 -15.10 1.22
N GLY A 84 -6.44 -14.95 0.03
CA GLY A 84 -6.37 -15.99 -0.99
C GLY A 84 -5.65 -17.24 -0.49
N ALA A 85 -4.48 -17.09 0.12
CA ALA A 85 -3.71 -18.19 0.69
C ALA A 85 -4.49 -18.94 1.78
N LYS A 86 -5.18 -18.21 2.67
CA LYS A 86 -6.02 -18.80 3.71
C LYS A 86 -7.18 -19.60 3.12
N LYS A 87 -7.85 -19.06 2.09
CA LYS A 87 -8.95 -19.76 1.41
C LYS A 87 -8.48 -21.05 0.72
N ILE A 88 -7.32 -21.02 0.07
CA ILE A 88 -6.70 -22.21 -0.54
C ILE A 88 -6.33 -23.24 0.53
N ALA A 89 -5.73 -22.82 1.64
CA ALA A 89 -5.40 -23.72 2.75
C ALA A 89 -6.66 -24.39 3.32
N SER A 90 -7.73 -23.63 3.58
CA SER A 90 -9.01 -24.17 4.07
C SER A 90 -9.71 -25.11 3.09
N MET A 91 -9.45 -25.01 1.77
CA MET A 91 -9.96 -25.94 0.77
C MET A 91 -9.10 -27.20 0.63
N THR A 92 -7.82 -27.12 0.98
CA THR A 92 -6.88 -28.26 0.88
C THR A 92 -7.05 -29.23 2.06
N ASP A 93 -7.37 -28.71 3.25
CA ASP A 93 -7.63 -29.49 4.48
C ASP A 93 -8.74 -30.58 4.32
N PRO A 94 -9.94 -30.27 3.79
CA PRO A 94 -10.98 -31.28 3.58
C PRO A 94 -10.70 -32.24 2.42
N MET A 95 -9.86 -31.85 1.44
CA MET A 95 -9.48 -32.73 0.32
C MET A 95 -8.44 -33.78 0.72
N GLN A 96 -7.54 -33.48 1.67
CA GLN A 96 -6.61 -34.47 2.22
C GLN A 96 -7.32 -35.48 3.13
N ALA A 97 -8.26 -35.03 3.97
CA ALA A 97 -9.04 -35.91 4.84
C ALA A 97 -9.93 -36.91 4.08
N ALA A 98 -10.47 -36.55 2.91
CA ALA A 98 -11.27 -37.45 2.09
C ALA A 98 -10.44 -38.52 1.34
N ASN A 99 -9.15 -38.26 1.12
CA ASN A 99 -8.28 -39.16 0.36
C ASN A 99 -7.64 -40.27 1.23
N GLU A 100 -7.63 -40.10 2.56
CA GLU A 100 -7.13 -41.13 3.50
C GLU A 100 -8.19 -42.16 3.91
N VAL A 101 -9.49 -41.85 3.75
CA VAL A 101 -10.59 -42.75 4.16
C VAL A 101 -10.92 -43.83 3.11
N GLY A 102 -10.34 -43.76 1.90
CA GLY A 102 -10.64 -44.66 0.78
C GLY A 102 -9.80 -45.95 0.68
N THR A 103 -8.89 -46.24 1.62
CA THR A 103 -7.95 -47.37 1.50
C THR A 103 -7.99 -48.35 2.67
N SER A 104 -9.19 -48.80 3.07
CA SER A 104 -9.31 -49.90 4.03
C SER A 104 -10.45 -50.84 3.69
N THR A 105 -10.07 -52.07 3.34
CA THR A 105 -10.83 -53.33 3.50
C THR A 105 -11.63 -53.81 2.29
N GLU A 106 -10.92 -54.33 1.29
CA GLU A 106 -11.38 -55.49 0.52
C GLU A 106 -10.54 -56.68 0.96
N GLU A 107 -11.03 -57.47 1.93
CA GLU A 107 -10.62 -58.86 2.13
C GLU A 107 -11.59 -59.57 3.08
N GLY A 108 -12.21 -60.66 2.59
CA GLY A 108 -12.62 -61.76 3.46
C GLY A 108 -14.10 -62.17 3.46
N LYS A 109 -14.42 -63.03 2.49
CA LYS A 109 -15.23 -64.26 2.60
C LYS A 109 -16.71 -64.24 2.22
#